data_AF-A0A374HK67-F1
#
_entry.id   AF-A0A374HK67-F1
#
_cell.length_a   1.000
_cell.length_b   1.000
_cell.length_c   1.000
_cell.angle_alpha   90.00
_cell.angle_beta   90.00
_cell.angle_gamma   90.00
#
_symmetry.space_group_name_H-M   'P 1'
#
loop_
_entity.id
_entity.type
_entity.pdbx_description
1 polymer ?
#
loop_
_entity_poly.entity_id
_entity_poly.type
_entity_poly.pdbx_seq_one_letter_code
_entity_poly.pdbx_strand_id
1 'polypeptide(L)'
;MKANDSLAAKFQEDTRIPYVLYQLAKSYYMAAEYTKACAYFDCGLYFDLNPRLEYVIDMVETYGYALLNSGQADHALFLENVYEEFGNTADFKFLMGLIYMNNEMFDAAVEEFKKALKMPEGHARGVNSYLACYNIGVIYECLGQMTEAEQYYNRCGGYEPAEKRLENMKK
;
A
#
# COMPACT_ATOMS: atom_id res chain seq x y z
N MET A 1 23.24 -29.31 -31.81
CA MET A 1 22.14 -28.55 -31.15
C MET A 1 21.76 -29.24 -29.84
N LYS A 2 22.41 -28.92 -28.70
CA LYS A 2 21.98 -29.32 -27.34
C LYS A 2 22.61 -28.40 -26.26
N ALA A 3 22.63 -27.09 -26.50
CA ALA A 3 23.21 -26.12 -25.55
C ALA A 3 22.26 -24.98 -25.14
N ASN A 4 21.20 -24.71 -25.92
CA ASN A 4 20.27 -23.61 -25.62
C ASN A 4 19.20 -23.97 -24.56
N ASP A 5 18.87 -25.26 -24.37
CA ASP A 5 17.81 -25.65 -23.42
C ASP A 5 18.28 -25.61 -21.95
N SER A 6 19.60 -25.68 -21.70
CA SER A 6 20.17 -25.68 -20.35
C SER A 6 20.29 -24.28 -19.74
N LEU A 7 20.44 -23.24 -20.56
CA LEU A 7 20.57 -21.86 -20.09
C LEU A 7 19.19 -21.28 -19.76
N ALA A 8 18.19 -21.55 -20.59
CA ALA A 8 16.80 -21.15 -20.34
C ALA A 8 16.23 -21.80 -19.06
N ALA A 9 16.54 -23.07 -18.81
CA ALA A 9 16.18 -23.76 -17.57
C ALA A 9 16.91 -23.18 -16.33
N LYS A 10 18.18 -22.76 -16.47
CA LYS A 10 18.92 -22.07 -15.40
C LYS A 10 18.37 -20.68 -15.08
N PHE A 11 17.82 -19.97 -16.07
CA PHE A 11 17.12 -18.71 -15.83
C PHE A 11 15.72 -18.90 -15.23
N GLN A 12 15.07 -20.04 -15.48
CA GLN A 12 13.79 -20.40 -14.83
C GLN A 12 13.94 -20.74 -13.33
N GLU A 13 15.13 -21.17 -12.88
CA GLU A 13 15.41 -21.44 -11.46
C GLU A 13 16.19 -20.31 -10.76
N ASP A 14 16.50 -19.22 -11.45
CA ASP A 14 17.27 -18.12 -10.87
C ASP A 14 16.39 -17.23 -9.98
N THR A 15 16.17 -17.70 -8.76
CA THR A 15 15.46 -16.99 -7.68
C THR A 15 16.06 -15.62 -7.34
N ARG A 16 17.22 -15.27 -7.90
CA ARG A 16 17.87 -13.95 -7.69
C ARG A 16 17.27 -12.87 -8.58
N ILE A 17 16.73 -13.22 -9.76
CA ILE A 17 16.22 -12.20 -10.70
C ILE A 17 15.07 -11.39 -10.08
N PRO A 18 14.04 -12.00 -9.48
CA PRO A 18 12.94 -11.22 -8.86
C PRO A 18 13.44 -10.36 -7.70
N TYR A 19 14.39 -10.86 -6.92
CA TYR A 19 15.01 -10.10 -5.84
C TYR A 19 15.83 -8.90 -6.36
N VAL A 20 16.55 -9.05 -7.48
CA VAL A 20 17.29 -7.92 -8.09
C VAL A 20 16.31 -6.88 -8.64
N LEU A 21 15.22 -7.32 -9.29
CA LEU A 21 14.17 -6.42 -9.78
C LEU A 21 13.51 -5.65 -8.63
N TYR A 22 13.20 -6.34 -7.53
CA TYR A 22 12.75 -5.73 -6.28
C TYR A 22 13.70 -4.62 -5.80
N GLN A 23 14.99 -4.91 -5.70
CA GLN A 23 15.98 -3.94 -5.19
C GLN A 23 16.11 -2.71 -6.11
N LEU A 24 16.05 -2.91 -7.43
CA LEU A 24 16.02 -1.81 -8.40
C LEU A 24 14.74 -0.97 -8.24
N ALA A 25 13.58 -1.63 -8.14
CA ALA A 25 12.31 -0.96 -7.95
C ALA A 25 12.29 -0.13 -6.65
N LYS A 26 12.74 -0.70 -5.53
CA LYS A 26 12.92 0.02 -4.25
C LYS A 26 13.85 1.22 -4.39
N SER A 27 14.96 1.07 -5.12
CA SER A 27 15.90 2.18 -5.34
C SER A 27 15.24 3.33 -6.11
N TYR A 28 14.47 3.04 -7.16
CA TYR A 28 13.70 4.05 -7.88
C TYR A 28 12.58 4.66 -7.03
N TYR A 29 11.91 3.86 -6.21
CA TYR A 29 10.90 4.34 -5.27
C TYR A 29 11.50 5.33 -4.27
N MET A 30 12.67 5.00 -3.69
CA MET A 30 13.40 5.89 -2.78
C MET A 30 13.89 7.17 -3.47
N ALA A 31 14.15 7.13 -4.77
CA ALA A 31 14.47 8.29 -5.59
C ALA A 31 13.22 9.09 -6.04
N ALA A 32 12.03 8.71 -5.58
CA ALA A 32 10.73 9.26 -6.00
C ALA A 32 10.44 9.14 -7.51
N GLU A 33 11.15 8.23 -8.22
CA GLU A 33 10.92 7.92 -9.62
C GLU A 33 9.84 6.83 -9.76
N TYR A 34 8.63 7.12 -9.30
CA TYR A 34 7.57 6.13 -9.07
C TYR A 34 7.16 5.36 -10.33
N THR A 35 7.08 6.00 -11.49
CA THR A 35 6.74 5.31 -12.76
C THR A 35 7.81 4.27 -13.13
N LYS A 36 9.10 4.57 -12.89
CA LYS A 36 10.17 3.59 -13.11
C LYS A 36 10.10 2.47 -12.07
N ALA A 37 9.85 2.82 -10.80
CA ALA A 37 9.66 1.82 -9.75
C ALA A 37 8.55 0.82 -10.12
N CYS A 38 7.40 1.31 -10.58
CA CYS A 38 6.29 0.49 -11.05
C CYS A 38 6.73 -0.50 -12.14
N ALA A 39 7.45 -0.03 -13.17
CA ALA A 39 7.91 -0.89 -14.26
C ALA A 39 8.78 -2.06 -13.77
N TYR A 40 9.66 -1.83 -12.79
CA TYR A 40 10.49 -2.90 -12.22
C TYR A 40 9.71 -3.81 -11.26
N PHE A 41 8.76 -3.26 -10.48
CA PHE A 41 7.86 -4.06 -9.66
C PHE A 41 6.98 -4.99 -10.51
N ASP A 42 6.39 -4.48 -11.61
CA ASP A 42 5.64 -5.28 -12.58
C ASP A 42 6.46 -6.44 -13.12
N CYS A 43 7.73 -6.19 -13.48
CA CYS A 43 8.62 -7.25 -13.95
C CYS A 43 8.91 -8.28 -12.84
N GLY A 44 9.08 -7.83 -11.59
CA GLY A 44 9.34 -8.71 -10.45
C GLY A 44 8.14 -9.60 -10.12
N LEU A 45 6.93 -9.05 -10.14
CA LEU A 45 5.68 -9.73 -9.84
C LEU A 45 5.18 -10.66 -10.96
N TYR A 46 5.81 -10.63 -12.14
CA TYR A 46 5.54 -11.58 -13.21
C TYR A 46 6.05 -13.01 -12.90
N PHE A 47 6.97 -13.16 -11.95
CA PHE A 47 7.52 -14.45 -11.56
C PHE A 47 6.61 -15.19 -10.58
N ASP A 48 6.73 -16.52 -10.53
CA ASP A 48 6.09 -17.33 -9.50
C ASP A 48 6.86 -17.15 -8.17
N LEU A 49 6.29 -16.34 -7.28
CA LEU A 49 6.91 -15.92 -6.03
C LEU A 49 6.28 -16.63 -4.84
N ASN A 50 7.10 -17.00 -3.86
CA ASN A 50 6.58 -17.45 -2.56
C ASN A 50 6.07 -16.24 -1.76
N PRO A 51 4.75 -16.10 -1.52
CA PRO A 51 4.17 -14.93 -0.86
C PRO A 51 4.57 -14.80 0.62
N ARG A 52 5.19 -15.84 1.20
CA ARG A 52 5.67 -15.81 2.59
C ARG A 52 7.06 -15.17 2.75
N LEU A 53 7.74 -14.85 1.65
CA LEU A 53 9.04 -14.19 1.71
C LEU A 53 8.84 -12.71 1.99
N GLU A 54 9.56 -12.18 2.99
CA GLU A 54 9.44 -10.78 3.43
C GLU A 54 9.64 -9.78 2.29
N TYR A 55 10.61 -10.02 1.39
CA TYR A 55 10.82 -9.14 0.24
C TYR A 55 9.67 -9.16 -0.76
N VAL A 56 8.90 -10.26 -0.85
CA VAL A 56 7.74 -10.36 -1.74
C VAL A 56 6.57 -9.56 -1.15
N ILE A 57 6.37 -9.66 0.16
CA ILE A 57 5.38 -8.85 0.89
C ILE A 57 5.70 -7.36 0.72
N ASP A 58 6.95 -6.95 0.99
CA ASP A 58 7.37 -5.55 0.82
C ASP A 58 7.33 -5.10 -0.66
N MET A 59 7.61 -5.99 -1.62
CA MET A 59 7.49 -5.71 -3.06
C MET A 59 6.04 -5.36 -3.42
N VAL A 60 5.06 -6.16 -3.00
CA VAL A 60 3.63 -5.94 -3.26
C VAL A 60 3.16 -4.64 -2.60
N GLU A 61 3.49 -4.43 -1.33
CA GLU A 61 3.08 -3.23 -0.60
C GLU A 61 3.71 -1.97 -1.19
N THR A 62 5.03 -1.97 -1.44
CA THR A 62 5.72 -0.82 -2.03
C THR A 62 5.26 -0.56 -3.46
N TYR A 63 4.90 -1.60 -4.21
CA TYR A 63 4.33 -1.41 -5.55
C TYR A 63 2.99 -0.67 -5.50
N GLY A 64 2.10 -1.05 -4.59
CA GLY A 64 0.84 -0.32 -4.39
C GLY A 64 1.07 1.15 -4.04
N TYR A 65 2.02 1.46 -3.15
CA TYR A 65 2.39 2.84 -2.88
C TYR A 65 3.00 3.55 -4.10
N ALA A 66 3.82 2.87 -4.91
CA ALA A 66 4.39 3.45 -6.13
C ALA A 66 3.30 3.79 -7.16
N LEU A 67 2.27 2.94 -7.30
CA LEU A 67 1.12 3.20 -8.16
C LEU A 67 0.34 4.43 -7.69
N LEU A 68 0.04 4.53 -6.39
CA LEU A 68 -0.64 5.69 -5.82
C LEU A 68 0.16 6.99 -6.05
N ASN A 69 1.47 6.97 -5.75
CA ASN A 69 2.33 8.14 -5.90
C ASN A 69 2.60 8.52 -7.37
N SER A 70 2.35 7.62 -8.32
CA SER A 70 2.41 7.90 -9.76
C SER A 70 1.05 8.22 -10.39
N GLY A 71 -0.01 8.36 -9.58
CA GLY A 71 -1.36 8.69 -10.06
C GLY A 71 -2.08 7.53 -10.73
N GLN A 72 -1.63 6.30 -10.53
CA GLN A 72 -2.19 5.08 -11.12
C GLN A 72 -3.11 4.35 -10.13
N ALA A 73 -3.99 5.09 -9.45
CA ALA A 73 -4.88 4.55 -8.43
C ALA A 73 -5.84 3.49 -8.99
N ASP A 74 -6.38 3.71 -10.19
CA ASP A 74 -7.23 2.73 -10.89
C ASP A 74 -6.48 1.40 -11.12
N HIS A 75 -5.21 1.49 -11.51
CA HIS A 75 -4.38 0.30 -11.75
C HIS A 75 -4.18 -0.46 -10.44
N ALA A 76 -3.93 0.24 -9.32
CA ALA A 76 -3.68 -0.36 -8.01
C ALA A 76 -4.85 -1.22 -7.47
N LEU A 77 -6.07 -1.08 -7.98
CA LEU A 77 -7.19 -1.97 -7.66
C LEU A 77 -6.90 -3.44 -7.98
N PHE A 78 -5.95 -3.74 -8.88
CA PHE A 78 -5.55 -5.12 -9.15
C PHE A 78 -5.07 -5.87 -7.88
N LEU A 79 -4.63 -5.15 -6.84
CA LEU A 79 -4.21 -5.72 -5.56
C LEU A 79 -5.36 -6.39 -4.78
N GLU A 80 -6.62 -6.14 -5.15
CA GLU A 80 -7.76 -6.93 -4.66
C GLU A 80 -7.58 -8.43 -4.95
N ASN A 81 -6.97 -8.77 -6.10
CA ASN A 81 -6.77 -10.16 -6.52
C ASN A 81 -5.79 -10.94 -5.64
N VAL A 82 -5.00 -10.25 -4.81
CA VAL A 82 -4.00 -10.86 -3.91
C VAL A 82 -4.35 -10.60 -2.43
N TYR A 83 -5.56 -10.13 -2.15
CA TYR A 83 -6.00 -9.77 -0.81
C TYR A 83 -6.03 -10.99 0.12
N GLU A 84 -6.39 -12.18 -0.38
CA GLU A 84 -6.41 -13.40 0.45
C GLU A 84 -5.01 -13.78 0.93
N GLU A 85 -4.00 -13.59 0.09
CA GLU A 85 -2.60 -13.93 0.37
C GLU A 85 -1.90 -12.90 1.26
N PHE A 86 -2.09 -11.61 0.99
CA PHE A 86 -1.33 -10.53 1.65
C PHE A 86 -2.15 -9.72 2.67
N GLY A 87 -3.48 -9.83 2.64
CA GLY A 87 -4.38 -8.98 3.41
C GLY A 87 -4.42 -9.22 4.92
N ASN A 88 -3.57 -10.07 5.48
CA ASN A 88 -3.54 -10.37 6.91
C ASN A 88 -2.53 -9.49 7.71
N THR A 89 -2.18 -8.32 7.20
CA THR A 89 -1.32 -7.32 7.88
C THR A 89 -2.06 -5.99 8.04
N ALA A 90 -1.59 -5.16 8.98
CA ALA A 90 -2.09 -3.80 9.11
C ALA A 90 -1.70 -2.95 7.89
N ASP A 91 -0.48 -3.12 7.40
CA ASP A 91 0.11 -2.40 6.27
C ASP A 91 -0.69 -2.61 4.98
N PHE A 92 -0.97 -3.86 4.62
CA PHE A 92 -1.72 -4.17 3.41
C PHE A 92 -3.16 -3.63 3.47
N LYS A 93 -3.84 -3.78 4.61
CA LYS A 93 -5.19 -3.23 4.80
C LYS A 93 -5.20 -1.71 4.73
N PHE A 94 -4.22 -1.06 5.33
CA PHE A 94 -4.07 0.38 5.24
C PHE A 94 -3.81 0.83 3.79
N LEU A 95 -2.96 0.12 3.06
CA LEU A 95 -2.71 0.34 1.64
C LEU A 95 -3.99 0.19 0.81
N MET A 96 -4.77 -0.87 1.01
CA MET A 96 -6.08 -1.04 0.34
C MET A 96 -7.04 0.11 0.68
N GLY A 97 -7.03 0.59 1.93
CA GLY A 97 -7.79 1.78 2.32
C GLY A 97 -7.39 3.02 1.52
N LEU A 98 -6.09 3.24 1.30
CA LEU A 98 -5.59 4.33 0.46
C LEU A 98 -5.97 4.14 -1.01
N ILE A 99 -5.89 2.92 -1.54
CA ILE A 99 -6.28 2.59 -2.91
C ILE A 99 -7.75 2.91 -3.13
N TYR A 100 -8.65 2.40 -2.28
CA TYR A 100 -10.07 2.71 -2.37
C TYR A 100 -10.35 4.20 -2.22
N MET A 101 -9.67 4.89 -1.30
CA MET A 101 -9.83 6.33 -1.11
C MET A 101 -9.45 7.13 -2.37
N ASN A 102 -8.36 6.77 -3.04
CA ASN A 102 -7.92 7.45 -4.28
C ASN A 102 -8.79 7.11 -5.50
N ASN A 103 -9.61 6.05 -5.40
CA ASN A 103 -10.63 5.69 -6.37
C ASN A 103 -12.03 6.18 -5.97
N GLU A 104 -12.13 7.08 -4.98
CA GLU A 104 -13.40 7.62 -4.45
C GLU A 104 -14.36 6.56 -3.88
N MET A 105 -13.87 5.34 -3.60
CA MET A 105 -14.60 4.24 -2.97
C MET A 105 -14.61 4.41 -1.44
N PHE A 106 -15.21 5.50 -0.97
CA PHE A 106 -15.09 5.96 0.42
C PHE A 106 -15.55 4.95 1.47
N ASP A 107 -16.67 4.26 1.24
CA ASP A 107 -17.17 3.24 2.19
C ASP A 107 -16.18 2.07 2.33
N ALA A 108 -15.66 1.57 1.21
CA ALA A 108 -14.66 0.50 1.21
C ALA A 108 -13.35 0.94 1.88
N ALA A 109 -12.91 2.18 1.61
CA ALA A 109 -11.73 2.76 2.23
C ALA A 109 -11.85 2.83 3.76
N VAL A 110 -12.98 3.33 4.27
CA VAL A 110 -13.26 3.41 5.71
C VAL A 110 -13.25 2.02 6.34
N GLU A 111 -13.85 1.02 5.70
CA GLU A 111 -13.86 -0.34 6.21
C GLU A 111 -12.45 -0.95 6.27
N GLU A 112 -11.61 -0.74 5.25
CA GLU A 112 -10.22 -1.22 5.28
C GLU A 112 -9.37 -0.53 6.35
N PHE A 113 -9.48 0.78 6.52
CA PHE A 113 -8.82 1.48 7.61
C PHE A 113 -9.29 0.98 8.98
N LYS A 114 -10.59 0.71 9.17
CA LYS A 114 -11.12 0.10 10.41
C LYS A 114 -10.59 -1.32 10.62
N LYS A 115 -10.39 -2.11 9.57
CA LYS A 115 -9.76 -3.43 9.69
C LYS A 115 -8.29 -3.26 10.11
N ALA A 116 -7.55 -2.32 9.52
CA ALA A 116 -6.16 -2.02 9.93
C ALA A 116 -6.08 -1.63 11.42
N LEU A 117 -7.02 -0.82 11.95
CA LEU A 117 -7.10 -0.47 13.38
C LEU A 117 -7.28 -1.67 14.33
N LYS A 118 -7.72 -2.83 13.83
CA LYS A 118 -7.92 -4.05 14.63
C LYS A 118 -6.72 -5.01 14.55
N MET A 119 -5.72 -4.68 13.75
CA MET A 119 -4.53 -5.49 13.56
C MET A 119 -3.45 -5.17 14.60
N PRO A 120 -2.52 -6.12 14.86
CA PRO A 120 -1.25 -5.80 15.52
C PRO A 120 -0.52 -4.65 14.81
N GLU A 121 0.49 -4.09 15.50
CA GLU A 121 1.33 -3.04 14.90
C GLU A 121 1.95 -3.55 13.58
N GLY A 122 1.76 -2.77 12.53
CA GLY A 122 2.35 -3.02 11.21
C GLY A 122 3.81 -2.59 11.14
N HIS A 123 4.43 -2.82 9.99
CA HIS A 123 5.79 -2.37 9.73
C HIS A 123 5.88 -0.84 9.66
N ALA A 124 4.91 -0.20 8.99
CA ALA A 124 4.81 1.24 8.92
C ALA A 124 4.14 1.80 10.19
N ARG A 125 4.88 2.65 10.91
CA ARG A 125 4.40 3.25 12.15
C ARG A 125 3.11 4.04 11.89
N GLY A 126 2.07 3.72 12.67
CA GLY A 126 0.81 4.45 12.67
C GLY A 126 -0.30 3.89 11.78
N VAL A 127 -0.01 2.90 10.92
CA VAL A 127 -1.02 2.32 9.99
C VAL A 127 -2.20 1.64 10.70
N ASN A 128 -1.98 1.10 11.90
CA ASN A 128 -3.03 0.53 12.75
C ASN A 128 -3.53 1.50 13.84
N SER A 129 -3.19 2.79 13.75
CA SER A 129 -3.56 3.79 14.77
C SER A 129 -3.84 5.16 14.15
N TYR A 130 -2.95 6.14 14.37
CA TYR A 130 -3.23 7.53 14.04
C TYR A 130 -3.35 7.79 12.53
N LEU A 131 -2.65 7.04 11.66
CA LEU A 131 -2.78 7.22 10.21
C LEU A 131 -4.13 6.70 9.71
N ALA A 132 -4.57 5.53 10.18
CA ALA A 132 -5.89 4.99 9.82
C ALA A 132 -7.01 5.88 10.34
N CYS A 133 -6.93 6.33 11.60
CA CYS A 133 -7.89 7.30 12.15
C CYS A 133 -7.91 8.60 11.34
N TYR A 134 -6.75 9.14 10.98
CA TYR A 134 -6.66 10.37 10.21
C TYR A 134 -7.32 10.23 8.84
N ASN A 135 -7.03 9.16 8.09
CA ASN A 135 -7.62 8.99 6.76
C ASN A 135 -9.14 8.75 6.80
N ILE A 136 -9.65 8.04 7.82
CA ILE A 136 -11.11 7.95 8.04
C ILE A 136 -11.69 9.34 8.31
N GLY A 137 -11.02 10.15 9.12
CA GLY A 137 -11.43 11.54 9.38
C GLY A 137 -11.48 12.39 8.10
N VAL A 138 -10.46 12.26 7.24
CA VAL A 138 -10.41 12.96 5.94
C VAL A 138 -11.58 12.56 5.04
N ILE A 139 -11.93 11.27 5.01
CA ILE A 139 -13.07 10.78 4.22
C ILE A 139 -14.38 11.38 4.75
N TYR A 140 -14.62 11.33 6.06
CA TYR A 140 -15.83 11.90 6.63
C TYR A 140 -15.92 13.42 6.45
N GLU A 141 -14.80 14.14 6.54
CA GLU A 141 -14.74 15.57 6.26
C GLU A 141 -15.11 15.85 4.79
N CYS A 142 -14.59 15.05 3.86
CA CYS A 142 -14.91 15.14 2.43
C CYS A 142 -16.40 14.91 2.14
N LEU A 143 -17.03 13.99 2.88
CA LEU A 143 -18.47 13.69 2.78
C LEU A 143 -19.36 14.70 3.53
N GLY A 144 -18.79 15.71 4.19
CA GLY A 144 -19.51 16.70 4.99
C GLY A 144 -20.00 16.17 6.35
N GLN A 145 -19.58 14.97 6.75
CA GLN A 145 -19.89 14.32 8.03
C GLN A 145 -18.93 14.82 9.12
N MET A 146 -19.07 16.10 9.48
CA MET A 146 -18.11 16.82 10.32
C MET A 146 -17.99 16.25 11.73
N THR A 147 -19.10 15.76 12.32
CA THR A 147 -19.09 15.17 13.67
C THR A 147 -18.25 13.90 13.70
N GLU A 148 -18.42 13.02 12.71
CA GLU A 148 -17.63 11.80 12.55
C GLU A 148 -16.16 12.12 12.28
N ALA A 149 -15.90 13.08 11.39
CA ALA A 149 -14.54 13.53 11.09
C ALA A 149 -13.80 14.00 12.35
N GLU A 150 -14.43 14.86 13.17
CA GLU A 150 -13.89 15.33 14.44
C GLU A 150 -13.61 14.17 15.41
N GLN A 151 -14.52 13.19 15.52
CA GLN A 151 -14.32 12.02 16.39
C GLN A 151 -13.07 11.22 15.98
N TYR A 152 -12.85 11.01 14.69
CA TYR A 152 -11.69 10.26 14.19
C TYR A 152 -10.39 11.06 14.31
N TYR A 153 -10.40 12.37 14.05
CA TYR A 153 -9.22 13.21 14.26
C TYR A 153 -8.78 13.26 15.73
N ASN A 154 -9.71 13.35 16.68
CA ASN A 154 -9.39 13.29 18.11
C ASN A 154 -8.72 11.96 18.54
N ARG A 155 -8.97 10.87 17.81
CA ARG A 155 -8.33 9.56 18.05
C ARG A 155 -6.91 9.45 17.50
N CYS A 156 -6.40 10.49 16.84
CA CYS A 156 -5.05 10.47 16.25
C CYS A 156 -3.92 10.77 17.25
N GLY A 157 -4.23 11.03 18.53
CA GLY A 157 -3.24 11.05 19.62
C GLY A 157 -2.13 12.10 19.46
N GLY A 158 -2.46 13.30 18.99
CA GLY A 158 -1.50 14.39 18.77
C GLY A 158 -0.77 14.34 17.42
N TYR A 159 -1.29 13.58 16.45
CA TYR A 159 -0.80 13.64 15.08
C TYR A 159 -1.07 15.03 14.48
N GLU A 160 0.00 15.80 14.25
CA GLU A 160 -0.05 17.21 13.85
C GLU A 160 -1.02 17.50 12.68
N PRO A 161 -1.11 16.69 11.60
CA PRO A 161 -2.10 16.91 10.55
C PRO A 161 -3.55 16.85 11.03
N ALA A 162 -3.87 15.96 11.97
CA ALA A 162 -5.21 15.86 12.55
C ALA A 162 -5.54 17.07 13.43
N GLU A 163 -4.57 17.56 14.21
CA GLU A 163 -4.74 18.76 15.04
C GLU A 163 -5.04 19.99 14.18
N LYS A 164 -4.29 20.17 13.08
CA LYS A 164 -4.55 21.26 12.12
C LYS A 164 -5.95 21.20 11.52
N ARG A 165 -6.46 20.00 11.20
CA ARG A 165 -7.85 19.84 10.72
C ARG A 165 -8.86 20.25 11.78
N LEU A 166 -8.69 19.78 13.02
CA LEU A 166 -9.55 20.13 14.16
C LEU A 166 -9.57 21.63 14.46
N GLU A 167 -8.42 22.32 14.36
CA GLU A 167 -8.35 23.78 14.52
C GLU A 167 -9.13 24.53 13.44
N ASN A 168 -9.08 24.05 12.20
CA ASN A 168 -9.78 24.68 11.09
C ASN A 168 -11.31 24.47 11.16
N MET A 169 -11.77 23.36 11.74
CA MET A 169 -13.21 23.09 11.95
C MET A 169 -13.87 24.01 12.98
N LYS A 170 -13.08 24.66 13.85
CA LYS A 170 -13.57 25.56 14.90
C LYS A 170 -13.74 27.02 14.46
N LYS A 171 -13.31 27.34 13.23
CA LYS A 171 -13.37 28.69 12.65
C LYS A 171 -14.65 28.85 11.84
#